data_AF-A0A7V3JIM8-F1
#
_entry.id   AF-A0A7V3JIM8-F1
#
_cell.length_a   1.000
_cell.length_b   1.000
_cell.length_c   1.000
_cell.angle_alpha   90.00
_cell.angle_beta   90.00
_cell.angle_gamma   90.00
#
_symmetry.space_group_name_H-M   'P 1'
#
loop_
_entity.id
_entity.type
_entity.pdbx_description
1 polymer ?
#
loop_
_entity_poly.entity_id
_entity_poly.type
_entity_poly.pdbx_seq_one_letter_code
_entity_poly.pdbx_strand_id
1 'polypeptide(L)'
;MIHWDNPAALWTLTLLPVAGWLLVSLERRRAQAAARFARAEALSRLMPPPAAWRTWLKHGAVLAGLALLVLAGARPRFGATMEPLAQRSADVLILLDASRSMLAGDVPPNRLGRAKEVVQWLLSEIPGDRVGLVAFAGTAMLKAPLTADHGFVREVLEEIHPLAMPRGGTRIGDALRKALDLLPASNPEGQAIVLITDGEDHGSRPDEAAQEAARRGVRILTISLGDPQQGARIPVQRADGTPGFLTYEGQEVWSRADEALLQRIAATTGGVFLRAGGGETLFGPAWAELFDSLARRDLRQQRRIIYADQFQWFAGAGLLLLLLDALMPRYPPNHSRAKPLCSPSEKQR
;
A
#
# COMPACT_ATOMS: atom_id res chain seq x y z
N MET A 1 20.57 3.84 -12.82
CA MET A 1 19.94 3.71 -14.15
C MET A 1 18.89 4.81 -14.29
N ILE A 2 18.96 5.61 -15.36
CA ILE A 2 18.01 6.70 -15.62
C ILE A 2 16.79 6.09 -16.31
N HIS A 3 15.60 6.30 -15.74
CA HIS A 3 14.34 5.88 -16.35
C HIS A 3 13.63 7.10 -16.91
N TRP A 4 13.10 6.97 -18.14
CA TRP A 4 12.36 8.03 -18.83
C TRP A 4 10.89 7.66 -18.81
N ASP A 5 10.06 8.46 -18.14
CA ASP A 5 8.61 8.21 -18.06
C ASP A 5 7.92 8.52 -19.40
N ASN A 6 8.49 9.48 -20.15
CA ASN A 6 7.99 9.86 -21.46
C ASN A 6 9.14 9.91 -22.49
N PRO A 7 9.58 8.76 -23.03
CA PRO A 7 10.63 8.72 -24.04
C PRO A 7 10.19 9.40 -25.36
N ALA A 8 8.88 9.53 -25.60
CA ALA A 8 8.36 10.21 -26.80
C ALA A 8 8.74 11.69 -26.84
N ALA A 9 8.89 12.34 -25.68
CA ALA A 9 9.34 13.74 -25.61
C ALA A 9 10.74 13.95 -26.19
N LEU A 10 11.62 12.94 -26.17
CA LEU A 10 12.97 13.04 -26.73
C LEU A 10 12.96 13.23 -28.26
N TRP A 11 11.91 12.79 -28.96
CA TRP A 11 11.78 13.02 -30.40
C TRP A 11 11.68 14.51 -30.73
N THR A 12 11.21 15.35 -29.80
CA THR A 12 11.14 16.80 -30.01
C THR A 12 12.53 17.46 -30.08
N LEU A 13 13.61 16.80 -29.63
CA LEU A 13 15.00 17.25 -29.88
C LEU A 13 15.32 17.35 -31.38
N THR A 14 14.66 16.56 -32.24
CA THR A 14 14.87 16.63 -33.69
C THR A 14 14.42 17.96 -34.32
N LEU A 15 13.61 18.75 -33.61
CA LEU A 15 13.18 20.09 -34.04
C LEU A 15 14.21 21.19 -33.71
N LEU A 16 15.20 20.94 -32.84
CA LEU A 16 16.28 21.89 -32.55
C LEU A 16 17.11 22.33 -33.78
N PRO A 17 17.54 21.45 -34.70
CA PRO A 17 18.26 21.90 -35.90
C PRO A 17 17.39 22.79 -36.79
N VAL A 18 16.07 22.56 -36.85
CA VAL A 18 15.12 23.43 -37.57
C VAL A 18 15.02 24.79 -36.90
N ALA A 19 14.94 24.84 -35.56
CA ALA A 19 14.96 26.08 -34.80
C ALA A 19 16.27 26.86 -35.00
N GLY A 20 17.42 26.18 -34.97
CA GLY A 20 18.73 26.77 -35.25
C GLY A 20 18.83 27.34 -36.66
N TRP A 21 18.35 26.60 -37.67
CA TRP A 21 18.27 27.08 -39.04
C TRP A 21 17.35 28.30 -39.20
N LEU A 22 16.20 28.29 -38.52
CA LEU A 22 15.27 29.42 -38.51
C LEU A 22 15.91 30.67 -37.89
N LEU A 23 16.59 30.55 -36.75
CA LEU A 23 17.29 31.66 -36.10
C LEU A 23 18.36 32.27 -37.03
N VAL A 24 19.20 31.44 -37.64
CA VAL A 24 20.24 31.89 -38.59
C VAL A 24 19.61 32.52 -39.84
N SER A 25 18.53 31.96 -40.38
CA SER A 25 17.86 32.49 -41.57
C SER A 25 17.18 33.83 -41.30
N LEU A 26 16.54 34.01 -40.14
CA LEU A 26 15.96 35.27 -39.71
C LEU A 26 17.02 36.35 -39.54
N GLU A 27 18.20 36.00 -39.04
CA GLU A 27 19.28 36.97 -38.88
C GLU A 27 19.92 37.35 -40.21
N ARG A 28 20.09 36.39 -41.14
CA ARG A 28 20.48 36.67 -42.53
C ARG A 28 19.46 37.58 -43.22
N ARG A 29 18.16 37.30 -43.06
CA ARG A 29 17.08 38.13 -43.63
C ARG A 29 17.05 39.53 -43.01
N ARG A 30 17.26 39.64 -41.69
CA ARG A 30 17.38 40.93 -41.00
C ARG A 30 18.56 41.74 -41.50
N ALA A 31 19.73 41.11 -41.65
CA ALA A 31 20.92 41.75 -42.22
C ALA A 31 20.68 42.22 -43.66
N GLN A 32 20.03 41.40 -44.49
CA GLN A 32 19.67 41.75 -45.86
C GLN A 32 18.60 42.86 -45.95
N ALA A 33 17.60 42.85 -45.06
CA ALA A 33 16.58 43.90 -45.00
C ALA A 33 17.18 45.23 -44.53
N ALA A 34 18.02 45.19 -43.48
CA ALA A 34 18.75 46.36 -43.01
C ALA A 34 19.62 46.98 -44.12
N ALA A 35 20.28 46.14 -44.92
CA ALA A 35 21.06 46.57 -46.09
C ALA A 35 20.22 47.15 -47.23
N ARG A 36 18.93 46.79 -47.35
CA ARG A 36 18.00 47.31 -48.37
C ARG A 36 17.36 48.65 -48.00
N PHE A 37 17.22 48.96 -46.71
CA PHE A 37 16.48 50.13 -46.23
C PHE A 37 17.35 51.37 -45.93
N ALA A 38 18.69 51.26 -45.90
CA ALA A 38 19.55 52.37 -45.50
C ALA A 38 20.77 52.58 -46.42
N ARG A 39 21.08 53.85 -46.76
CA ARG A 39 22.40 54.24 -47.31
C ARG A 39 23.48 53.83 -46.30
N ALA A 40 24.57 53.22 -46.76
CA ALA A 40 25.58 52.53 -45.95
C ALA A 40 26.12 53.33 -44.73
N GLU A 41 26.13 54.65 -44.80
CA GLU A 41 26.58 55.55 -43.71
C GLU A 41 25.54 55.79 -42.59
N ALA A 42 24.24 55.74 -42.89
CA ALA A 42 23.20 55.92 -41.87
C ALA A 42 22.98 54.63 -41.06
N LEU A 43 23.22 53.47 -41.69
CA LEU A 43 23.01 52.16 -41.06
C LEU A 43 24.02 51.87 -39.95
N SER A 44 25.28 52.24 -40.14
CA SER A 44 26.35 52.02 -39.15
C SER A 44 26.20 52.88 -37.89
N ARG A 45 25.49 54.03 -37.98
CA ARG A 45 25.20 54.91 -36.83
C ARG A 45 23.94 54.51 -36.05
N LEU A 46 22.97 53.90 -36.72
CA LEU A 46 21.70 53.47 -36.09
C LEU A 46 21.72 52.02 -35.61
N MET A 47 22.53 51.14 -36.24
CA MET A 47 22.67 49.73 -35.90
C MET A 47 24.16 49.30 -36.03
N PRO A 48 24.97 49.46 -34.97
CA PRO A 48 26.33 48.90 -34.99
C PRO A 48 26.26 47.39 -35.24
N PRO A 49 27.17 46.80 -36.04
CA PRO A 49 27.14 45.38 -36.32
C PRO A 49 27.23 44.61 -34.99
N PRO A 50 26.34 43.64 -34.76
CA PRO A 50 26.42 42.83 -33.54
C PRO A 50 27.76 42.10 -33.54
N ALA A 51 28.38 42.02 -32.36
CA ALA A 51 29.60 41.24 -32.21
C ALA A 51 29.27 39.76 -32.50
N ALA A 52 29.88 39.19 -33.54
CA ALA A 52 29.54 37.84 -34.02
C ALA A 52 29.56 36.79 -32.89
N TRP A 53 30.52 36.87 -31.96
CA TRP A 53 30.61 35.97 -30.82
C TRP A 53 29.41 36.08 -29.86
N ARG A 54 28.83 37.29 -29.65
CA ARG A 54 27.64 37.49 -28.81
C ARG A 54 26.40 36.91 -29.46
N THR A 55 26.29 37.02 -30.78
CA THR A 55 25.20 36.41 -31.56
C THR A 55 25.25 34.88 -31.47
N TRP A 56 26.42 34.28 -31.67
CA TRP A 56 26.59 32.83 -31.53
C TRP A 56 26.36 32.34 -30.10
N LEU A 57 26.80 33.10 -29.08
CA LEU A 57 26.54 32.79 -27.69
C LEU A 57 25.04 32.81 -27.36
N LYS A 58 24.30 33.79 -27.88
CA LYS A 58 22.84 33.89 -27.70
C LYS A 58 22.09 32.74 -28.36
N HIS A 59 22.45 32.39 -29.59
CA HIS A 59 21.87 31.22 -30.26
C HIS A 59 22.18 29.92 -29.50
N GLY A 60 23.42 29.78 -29.02
CA GLY A 60 23.81 28.65 -28.16
C GLY A 60 22.98 28.59 -26.89
N ALA A 61 22.76 29.73 -26.21
CA ALA A 61 21.95 29.80 -24.99
C ALA A 61 20.48 29.44 -25.24
N VAL A 62 19.88 29.91 -26.34
CA VAL A 62 18.49 29.58 -26.70
C VAL A 62 18.35 28.10 -27.05
N LEU A 63 19.26 27.54 -27.85
CA LEU A 63 19.23 26.12 -28.21
C LEU A 63 19.48 25.22 -26.99
N ALA A 64 20.42 25.58 -26.12
CA ALA A 64 20.68 24.86 -24.87
C ALA A 64 19.49 24.95 -23.91
N GLY A 65 18.86 26.12 -23.78
CA GLY A 65 17.66 26.31 -22.96
C GLY A 65 16.48 25.47 -23.45
N LEU A 66 16.22 25.46 -24.76
CA LEU A 66 15.19 24.62 -25.37
C LEU A 66 15.48 23.13 -25.19
N ALA A 67 16.73 22.70 -25.39
CA ALA A 67 17.12 21.30 -25.17
C ALA A 67 16.89 20.85 -23.72
N LEU A 68 17.21 21.70 -22.74
CA LEU A 68 16.97 21.42 -21.32
C LEU A 68 15.48 21.36 -20.96
N LEU A 69 14.64 22.20 -21.57
CA LEU A 69 13.18 22.12 -21.39
C LEU A 69 12.59 20.85 -22.00
N VAL A 70 13.10 20.42 -23.15
CA VAL A 70 12.71 19.13 -23.75
C VAL A 70 13.12 17.96 -22.86
N LEU A 71 14.35 17.99 -22.32
CA LEU A 71 14.81 17.01 -21.35
C LEU A 71 13.94 17.02 -20.08
N ALA A 72 13.51 18.18 -19.59
CA ALA A 72 12.56 18.27 -18.49
C ALA A 72 11.22 17.62 -18.83
N GLY A 73 10.71 17.83 -20.05
CA GLY A 73 9.48 17.20 -20.55
C GLY A 73 9.57 15.67 -20.67
N ALA A 74 10.77 15.13 -20.89
CA ALA A 74 11.02 13.69 -20.88
C ALA A 74 11.00 13.07 -19.46
N ARG A 75 10.87 13.90 -18.42
CA ARG A 75 10.81 13.52 -16.98
C ARG A 75 11.88 12.50 -16.61
N PRO A 76 13.18 12.87 -16.61
CA PRO A 76 14.24 11.98 -16.16
C PRO A 76 14.04 11.64 -14.69
N ARG A 77 13.95 10.35 -14.39
CA ARG A 77 13.86 9.84 -13.03
C ARG A 77 15.17 9.18 -12.62
N PHE A 78 15.78 9.70 -11.55
CA PHE A 78 16.96 9.12 -10.91
C PHE A 78 17.01 9.47 -9.42
N GLY A 79 17.64 8.62 -8.63
CA GLY A 79 17.44 8.58 -7.18
C GLY A 79 16.28 7.64 -6.87
N ALA A 80 16.61 6.42 -6.44
CA ALA A 80 15.64 5.46 -5.96
C ALA A 80 15.43 5.75 -4.48
N THR A 81 14.25 6.23 -4.12
CA THR A 81 13.85 6.31 -2.71
C THR A 81 12.98 5.10 -2.44
N MET A 82 13.38 4.31 -1.45
CA MET A 82 12.58 3.19 -0.97
C MET A 82 11.49 3.76 -0.07
N GLU A 83 10.35 4.14 -0.64
CA GLU A 83 9.16 4.41 0.16
C GLU A 83 8.41 3.09 0.42
N PRO A 84 8.10 2.74 1.68
CA PRO A 84 7.24 1.60 1.97
C PRO A 84 5.83 1.91 1.44
N LEU A 85 5.46 1.25 0.35
CA LEU A 85 4.23 1.53 -0.40
C LEU A 85 2.99 0.80 0.13
N ALA A 86 3.09 0.13 1.29
CA ALA A 86 2.02 -0.72 1.78
C ALA A 86 1.55 -0.25 3.15
N GLN A 87 0.26 0.05 3.25
CA GLN A 87 -0.45 -0.04 4.53
C GLN A 87 -0.09 -1.38 5.17
N ARG A 88 0.19 -1.36 6.47
CA ARG A 88 0.23 -2.57 7.30
C ARG A 88 -1.10 -3.29 7.09
N SER A 89 -1.12 -4.37 6.34
CA SER A 89 -2.33 -5.16 6.15
C SER A 89 -1.96 -6.63 6.21
N ALA A 90 -2.04 -7.20 7.40
CA ALA A 90 -2.04 -8.64 7.56
C ALA A 90 -3.36 -9.22 7.05
N ASP A 91 -3.31 -10.46 6.59
CA ASP A 91 -4.47 -11.26 6.22
C ASP A 91 -4.83 -12.18 7.38
N VAL A 92 -5.97 -11.93 8.00
CA VAL A 92 -6.42 -12.66 9.19
C VAL A 92 -7.66 -13.45 8.85
N LEU A 93 -7.59 -14.77 9.00
CA LEU A 93 -8.77 -15.62 8.84
C LEU A 93 -9.22 -16.18 10.18
N ILE A 94 -10.43 -15.82 10.57
CA ILE A 94 -11.06 -16.25 11.82
C ILE A 94 -11.82 -17.55 11.55
N LEU A 95 -11.45 -18.61 12.27
CA LEU A 95 -12.18 -19.86 12.36
C LEU A 95 -12.97 -19.87 13.66
N LEU A 96 -14.28 -19.69 13.55
CA LEU A 96 -15.20 -19.68 14.69
C LEU A 96 -15.94 -21.01 14.78
N ASP A 97 -15.77 -21.70 15.91
CA ASP A 97 -16.55 -22.89 16.23
C ASP A 97 -18.01 -22.52 16.50
N ALA A 98 -18.91 -23.14 15.76
CA ALA A 98 -20.36 -23.03 15.89
C ALA A 98 -21.00 -24.41 16.11
N SER A 99 -20.28 -25.34 16.75
CA SER A 99 -20.83 -26.60 17.22
C SER A 99 -21.78 -26.39 18.40
N ARG A 100 -22.53 -27.45 18.77
CA ARG A 100 -23.51 -27.36 19.87
C ARG A 100 -22.84 -27.17 21.23
N SER A 101 -21.62 -27.67 21.44
CA SER A 101 -20.87 -27.48 22.68
C SER A 101 -20.60 -26.01 22.99
N MET A 102 -20.56 -25.17 21.96
CA MET A 102 -20.42 -23.72 22.10
C MET A 102 -21.66 -23.03 22.71
N LEU A 103 -22.78 -23.74 22.93
CA LEU A 103 -23.93 -23.24 23.70
C LEU A 103 -23.77 -23.44 25.20
N ALA A 104 -22.73 -24.13 25.67
CA ALA A 104 -22.48 -24.34 27.08
C ALA A 104 -22.30 -23.01 27.85
N GLY A 105 -22.81 -22.99 29.08
CA GLY A 105 -22.91 -21.80 29.93
C GLY A 105 -21.82 -21.66 30.99
N ASP A 106 -20.69 -22.36 30.86
CA ASP A 106 -19.53 -22.20 31.75
C ASP A 106 -18.82 -20.86 31.59
N VAL A 107 -19.03 -20.17 30.46
CA VAL A 107 -18.54 -18.81 30.23
C VAL A 107 -19.72 -17.91 29.87
N PRO A 108 -20.00 -16.82 30.62
CA PRO A 108 -21.10 -15.92 30.30
C PRO A 108 -20.87 -15.14 28.99
N PRO A 109 -21.92 -14.94 28.15
CA PRO A 109 -23.28 -15.48 28.29
C PRO A 109 -23.42 -16.97 27.91
N ASN A 110 -22.63 -17.41 26.93
CA ASN A 110 -22.29 -18.81 26.64
C ASN A 110 -20.96 -18.79 25.85
N ARG A 111 -20.34 -19.94 25.60
CA ARG A 111 -19.05 -20.00 24.88
C ARG A 111 -19.09 -19.28 23.52
N LEU A 112 -20.15 -19.46 22.72
CA LEU A 112 -20.29 -18.78 21.43
C LEU A 112 -20.45 -17.27 21.57
N GLY A 113 -21.24 -16.80 22.53
CA GLY A 113 -21.43 -15.38 22.81
C GLY A 113 -20.11 -14.73 23.19
N ARG A 114 -19.34 -15.39 24.08
CA ARG A 114 -17.99 -14.95 24.41
C ARG A 114 -17.08 -14.97 23.17
N ALA A 115 -17.17 -16.00 22.33
CA ALA A 115 -16.40 -16.06 21.08
C ALA A 115 -16.70 -14.88 20.15
N LYS A 116 -17.98 -14.49 20.03
CA LYS A 116 -18.39 -13.31 19.26
C LYS A 116 -17.82 -12.02 19.86
N GLU A 117 -17.88 -11.85 21.17
CA GLU A 117 -17.26 -10.70 21.86
C GLU A 117 -15.74 -10.62 21.58
N VAL A 118 -15.05 -11.76 21.63
CA VAL A 118 -13.61 -11.88 21.29
C VAL A 118 -13.35 -11.47 19.85
N VAL A 119 -14.19 -11.90 18.89
CA VAL A 119 -14.07 -11.48 17.48
C VAL A 119 -14.35 -10.00 17.31
N GLN A 120 -15.38 -9.44 17.96
CA GLN A 120 -15.69 -8.02 17.88
C GLN A 120 -14.53 -7.16 18.40
N TRP A 121 -13.93 -7.57 19.52
CA TRP A 121 -12.74 -6.93 20.08
C TRP A 121 -11.54 -7.06 19.15
N LEU A 122 -11.33 -8.25 18.58
CA LEU A 122 -10.27 -8.48 17.60
C LEU A 122 -10.40 -7.48 16.44
N LEU A 123 -11.57 -7.33 15.85
CA LEU A 123 -11.81 -6.38 14.76
C LEU A 123 -11.49 -4.92 15.14
N SER A 124 -11.59 -4.52 16.41
CA SER A 124 -11.19 -3.16 16.83
C SER A 124 -9.67 -2.95 16.95
N GLU A 125 -8.90 -4.03 17.07
CA GLU A 125 -7.47 -3.96 17.45
C GLU A 125 -6.53 -4.13 16.27
N ILE A 126 -7.06 -4.52 15.12
CA ILE A 126 -6.31 -4.65 13.86
C ILE A 126 -6.82 -3.67 12.79
N PRO A 127 -6.79 -2.35 13.04
CA PRO A 127 -7.34 -1.36 12.12
C PRO A 127 -6.57 -1.37 10.79
N GLY A 128 -7.24 -1.78 9.72
CA GLY A 128 -6.69 -1.81 8.35
C GLY A 128 -6.26 -3.18 7.83
N ASP A 129 -6.24 -4.21 8.68
CA ASP A 129 -5.98 -5.59 8.27
C ASP A 129 -7.21 -6.19 7.58
N ARG A 130 -7.00 -7.07 6.61
CA ARG A 130 -8.10 -7.78 5.94
C ARG A 130 -8.50 -8.97 6.80
N VAL A 131 -9.78 -9.07 7.09
CA VAL A 131 -10.34 -10.12 7.93
C VAL A 131 -11.34 -10.93 7.14
N GLY A 132 -11.25 -12.25 7.25
CA GLY A 132 -12.28 -13.18 6.78
C GLY A 132 -12.79 -14.03 7.92
N LEU A 133 -13.99 -14.57 7.76
CA LEU A 133 -14.70 -15.33 8.78
C LEU A 133 -15.19 -16.65 8.21
N VAL A 134 -14.83 -17.74 8.87
CA VAL A 134 -15.28 -19.10 8.58
C VAL A 134 -15.94 -19.63 9.85
N ALA A 135 -17.20 -20.04 9.74
CA ALA A 135 -17.88 -20.77 10.79
C ALA A 135 -17.71 -22.26 10.55
N PHE A 136 -17.42 -23.04 11.58
CA PHE A 136 -17.28 -24.49 11.44
C PHE A 136 -17.95 -25.28 12.56
N ALA A 137 -18.36 -26.49 12.21
CA ALA A 137 -18.83 -27.53 13.12
C ALA A 137 -18.41 -28.88 12.52
N GLY A 138 -19.35 -29.71 12.08
CA GLY A 138 -19.06 -30.91 11.28
C GLY A 138 -18.67 -30.61 9.84
N THR A 139 -18.80 -29.36 9.40
CA THR A 139 -18.36 -28.82 8.11
C THR A 139 -17.91 -27.37 8.29
N ALA A 140 -16.94 -26.92 7.50
CA ALA A 140 -16.47 -25.53 7.53
C ALA A 140 -17.08 -24.71 6.38
N MET A 141 -17.65 -23.55 6.70
CA MET A 141 -18.33 -22.66 5.76
C MET A 141 -17.71 -21.27 5.78
N LEU A 142 -17.33 -20.77 4.61
CA LEU A 142 -16.95 -19.36 4.46
C LEU A 142 -18.18 -18.48 4.69
N LYS A 143 -18.09 -17.57 5.65
CA LYS A 143 -19.13 -16.61 5.99
C LYS A 143 -18.82 -15.22 5.46
N ALA A 144 -17.57 -14.78 5.62
CA ALA A 144 -17.05 -13.56 5.01
C ALA A 144 -15.71 -13.82 4.33
N PRO A 145 -15.52 -13.47 3.04
CA PRO A 145 -14.21 -13.48 2.41
C PRO A 145 -13.29 -12.45 3.05
N LEU A 146 -11.97 -12.54 2.79
CA LEU A 146 -11.00 -11.54 3.26
C LEU A 146 -11.38 -10.14 2.77
N THR A 147 -11.72 -9.26 3.70
CA THR A 147 -12.16 -7.88 3.43
C THR A 147 -11.61 -6.92 4.48
N ALA A 148 -11.38 -5.67 4.08
CA ALA A 148 -11.10 -4.57 5.03
C ALA A 148 -12.38 -3.99 5.65
N ASP A 149 -13.56 -4.38 5.14
CA ASP A 149 -14.85 -3.98 5.70
C ASP A 149 -15.18 -4.80 6.94
N HIS A 150 -14.70 -4.32 8.09
CA HIS A 150 -15.01 -4.94 9.38
C HIS A 150 -16.47 -4.78 9.78
N GLY A 151 -17.19 -3.80 9.22
CA GLY A 151 -18.63 -3.62 9.45
C GLY A 151 -19.42 -4.81 8.92
N PHE A 152 -19.14 -5.22 7.68
CA PHE A 152 -19.71 -6.42 7.09
C PHE A 152 -19.38 -7.69 7.90
N VAL A 153 -18.14 -7.85 8.35
CA VAL A 153 -17.76 -9.01 9.18
C VAL A 153 -18.55 -9.07 10.49
N ARG A 154 -18.82 -7.91 11.13
CA ARG A 154 -19.64 -7.84 12.35
C ARG A 154 -21.08 -8.24 12.09
N GLU A 155 -21.68 -7.79 11.00
CA GLU A 155 -23.06 -8.17 10.64
C GLU A 155 -23.17 -9.68 10.44
N VAL A 156 -22.26 -10.27 9.67
CA VAL A 156 -22.22 -11.71 9.42
C VAL A 156 -21.94 -12.52 10.69
N LEU A 157 -21.12 -12.01 11.61
CA LEU A 157 -20.82 -12.65 12.88
C LEU A 157 -22.09 -12.82 13.74
N GLU A 158 -22.97 -11.82 13.76
CA GLU A 158 -24.20 -11.87 14.54
C GLU A 158 -25.16 -12.96 14.05
N GLU A 159 -25.18 -13.24 12.75
CA GLU A 159 -26.00 -14.30 12.15
C GLU A 159 -25.52 -15.73 12.46
N ILE A 160 -24.28 -15.91 12.94
CA ILE A 160 -23.74 -17.24 13.23
C ILE A 160 -24.46 -17.86 14.42
N HIS A 161 -25.08 -19.01 14.18
CA HIS A 161 -25.78 -19.79 15.19
C HIS A 161 -25.53 -21.30 15.00
N PRO A 162 -25.34 -22.09 16.07
CA PRO A 162 -25.03 -23.51 15.95
C PRO A 162 -26.12 -24.34 15.28
N LEU A 163 -27.39 -23.96 15.47
CA LEU A 163 -28.54 -24.62 14.83
C LEU A 163 -28.62 -24.35 13.32
N ALA A 164 -27.91 -23.36 12.80
CA ALA A 164 -27.83 -23.08 11.37
C ALA A 164 -26.72 -23.88 10.67
N MET A 165 -25.98 -24.73 11.40
CA MET A 165 -24.90 -25.54 10.83
C MET A 165 -25.43 -26.81 10.16
N PRO A 166 -25.03 -27.11 8.89
CA PRO A 166 -25.54 -28.27 8.15
C PRO A 166 -25.24 -29.61 8.81
N ARG A 167 -24.10 -29.69 9.51
CA ARG A 167 -23.62 -30.91 10.16
C ARG A 167 -23.09 -30.58 11.54
N GLY A 168 -23.58 -31.31 12.55
CA GLY A 168 -23.07 -31.23 13.92
C GLY A 168 -21.71 -31.93 14.09
N GLY A 169 -21.18 -31.85 15.31
CA GLY A 169 -19.80 -32.24 15.64
C GLY A 169 -18.82 -31.09 15.40
N THR A 170 -17.53 -31.37 15.54
CA THR A 170 -16.48 -30.37 15.46
C THR A 170 -15.28 -30.95 14.70
N ARG A 171 -14.93 -30.36 13.56
CA ARG A 171 -13.86 -30.86 12.66
C ARG A 171 -12.83 -29.77 12.41
N ILE A 172 -11.94 -29.58 13.39
CA ILE A 172 -10.94 -28.49 13.45
C ILE A 172 -9.95 -28.59 12.28
N GLY A 173 -9.43 -29.78 12.00
CA GLY A 173 -8.50 -30.02 10.89
C GLY A 173 -9.10 -29.74 9.52
N ASP A 174 -10.40 -29.98 9.33
CA ASP A 174 -11.08 -29.63 8.07
C ASP A 174 -11.27 -28.12 7.95
N ALA A 175 -11.56 -27.43 9.06
CA ALA A 175 -11.62 -25.97 9.10
C ALA A 175 -10.25 -25.33 8.82
N LEU A 176 -9.17 -25.87 9.39
CA LEU A 176 -7.80 -25.44 9.12
C LEU A 176 -7.41 -25.64 7.65
N ARG A 177 -7.70 -26.81 7.06
CA ARG A 177 -7.46 -27.05 5.63
C ARG A 177 -8.24 -26.05 4.77
N LYS A 178 -9.52 -25.84 5.08
CA LYS A 178 -10.35 -24.85 4.38
C LYS A 178 -9.79 -23.43 4.51
N ALA A 179 -9.27 -23.07 5.68
CA ALA A 179 -8.61 -21.78 5.89
C ALA A 179 -7.39 -21.60 4.98
N LEU A 180 -6.54 -22.62 4.90
CA LEU A 180 -5.36 -22.60 4.05
C LEU A 180 -5.72 -22.47 2.56
N ASP A 181 -6.81 -23.08 2.11
CA ASP A 181 -7.30 -22.93 0.72
C ASP A 181 -7.78 -21.50 0.40
N LEU A 182 -8.29 -20.79 1.41
CA LEU A 182 -8.80 -19.42 1.26
C LEU A 182 -7.71 -18.36 1.35
N LEU A 183 -6.61 -18.65 2.04
CA LEU A 183 -5.49 -17.75 2.22
C LEU A 183 -4.61 -17.69 0.94
N PRO A 184 -4.30 -16.49 0.42
CA PRO A 184 -3.57 -16.36 -0.83
C PRO A 184 -2.13 -16.87 -0.70
N ALA A 185 -1.68 -17.69 -1.65
CA ALA A 185 -0.33 -18.25 -1.64
C ALA A 185 0.80 -17.23 -1.84
N SER A 186 0.48 -15.98 -2.23
CA SER A 186 1.47 -14.95 -2.56
C SER A 186 2.17 -14.33 -1.35
N ASN A 187 1.58 -14.38 -0.15
CA ASN A 187 2.12 -13.73 1.05
C ASN A 187 1.82 -14.52 2.33
N PRO A 188 2.36 -15.74 2.48
CA PRO A 188 2.04 -16.55 3.62
C PRO A 188 2.63 -16.03 4.95
N GLU A 189 3.69 -15.21 4.90
CA GLU A 189 4.33 -14.67 6.10
C GLU A 189 3.59 -13.46 6.69
N GLY A 190 2.69 -12.83 5.93
CA GLY A 190 1.77 -11.78 6.37
C GLY A 190 0.39 -12.31 6.75
N GLN A 191 0.25 -13.63 6.96
CA GLN A 191 -1.03 -14.30 7.21
C GLN A 191 -1.10 -14.94 8.59
N ALA A 192 -2.29 -14.88 9.19
CA ALA A 192 -2.60 -15.62 10.41
C ALA A 192 -4.01 -16.20 10.39
N ILE A 193 -4.14 -17.32 11.11
CA ILE A 193 -5.42 -17.94 11.41
C ILE A 193 -5.72 -17.72 12.89
N VAL A 194 -6.92 -17.26 13.22
CA VAL A 194 -7.42 -17.18 14.59
C VAL A 194 -8.47 -18.26 14.78
N LEU A 195 -8.12 -19.33 15.49
CA LEU A 195 -9.00 -20.45 15.81
C LEU A 195 -9.64 -20.24 17.18
N ILE A 196 -10.97 -20.17 17.22
CA ILE A 196 -11.75 -19.97 18.45
C ILE A 196 -12.68 -21.17 18.64
N THR A 197 -12.44 -21.98 19.67
CA THR A 197 -13.11 -23.27 19.89
C THR A 197 -12.92 -23.75 21.34
N ASP A 198 -13.68 -24.76 21.76
CA ASP A 198 -13.40 -25.53 22.96
C ASP A 198 -12.38 -26.65 22.74
N GLY A 199 -11.96 -26.91 21.49
CA GLY A 199 -10.87 -27.83 21.18
C GLY A 199 -11.29 -29.29 21.04
N GLU A 200 -12.58 -29.61 21.16
CA GLU A 200 -13.04 -30.98 20.91
C GLU A 200 -13.01 -31.30 19.41
N ASP A 201 -12.22 -32.28 18.96
CA ASP A 201 -12.19 -32.70 17.54
C ASP A 201 -12.79 -34.10 17.31
N HIS A 202 -13.55 -34.23 16.22
CA HIS A 202 -14.22 -35.47 15.81
C HIS A 202 -13.58 -36.06 14.55
N GLY A 203 -12.33 -36.51 14.68
CA GLY A 203 -11.64 -37.32 13.67
C GLY A 203 -11.29 -36.55 12.40
N SER A 204 -10.79 -35.32 12.54
CA SER A 204 -10.36 -34.48 11.41
C SER A 204 -8.84 -34.28 11.34
N ARG A 205 -8.07 -34.88 12.25
CA ARG A 205 -6.59 -34.84 12.27
C ARG A 205 -6.04 -33.40 12.26
N PRO A 206 -6.39 -32.59 13.29
CA PRO A 206 -5.97 -31.19 13.39
C PRO A 206 -4.45 -30.99 13.44
N ASP A 207 -3.70 -31.92 14.06
CA ASP A 207 -2.24 -31.83 14.12
C ASP A 207 -1.59 -31.86 12.71
N GLU A 208 -2.11 -32.69 11.78
CA GLU A 208 -1.63 -32.72 10.39
C GLU A 208 -1.92 -31.40 9.65
N ALA A 209 -3.08 -30.80 9.89
CA ALA A 209 -3.44 -29.51 9.30
C ALA A 209 -2.59 -28.36 9.86
N ALA A 210 -2.24 -28.40 11.15
CA ALA A 210 -1.34 -27.44 11.77
C ALA A 210 0.09 -27.56 11.21
N GLN A 211 0.58 -28.79 10.95
CA GLN A 211 1.86 -28.99 10.27
C GLN A 211 1.86 -28.40 8.85
N GLU A 212 0.76 -28.54 8.10
CA GLU A 212 0.63 -27.91 6.79
C GLU A 212 0.67 -26.37 6.87
N ALA A 213 -0.04 -25.79 7.83
CA ALA A 213 0.01 -24.35 8.07
C ALA A 213 1.44 -23.87 8.39
N ALA A 214 2.15 -24.60 9.24
CA ALA A 214 3.55 -24.33 9.58
C ALA A 214 4.47 -24.39 8.34
N ARG A 215 4.29 -25.41 7.48
CA ARG A 215 5.05 -25.52 6.21
C ARG A 215 4.80 -24.36 5.28
N ARG A 216 3.58 -23.83 5.24
CA ARG A 216 3.24 -22.64 4.45
C ARG A 216 3.77 -21.37 5.09
N GLY A 217 4.10 -21.35 6.38
CA GLY A 217 4.52 -20.15 7.12
C GLY A 217 3.35 -19.37 7.74
N VAL A 218 2.14 -19.94 7.72
CA VAL A 218 0.92 -19.36 8.31
C VAL A 218 0.90 -19.67 9.80
N ARG A 219 0.79 -18.64 10.63
CA ARG A 219 0.71 -18.79 12.09
C ARG A 219 -0.73 -19.02 12.54
N ILE A 220 -0.94 -19.93 13.48
CA ILE A 220 -2.27 -20.19 14.06
C ILE A 220 -2.26 -19.70 15.51
N LEU A 221 -3.10 -18.71 15.78
CA LEU A 221 -3.50 -18.37 17.13
C LEU A 221 -4.71 -19.21 17.53
N THR A 222 -4.67 -19.79 18.72
CA THR A 222 -5.79 -20.56 19.26
C THR A 222 -6.34 -19.88 20.51
N ILE A 223 -7.65 -19.70 20.56
CA ILE A 223 -8.38 -19.15 21.71
C ILE A 223 -9.30 -20.24 22.24
N SER A 224 -9.01 -20.73 23.44
CA SER A 224 -9.78 -21.75 24.15
C SER A 224 -10.98 -21.15 24.88
N LEU A 225 -12.14 -21.80 24.75
CA LEU A 225 -13.36 -21.50 25.49
C LEU A 225 -13.83 -22.71 26.28
N GLY A 226 -14.22 -22.47 27.53
CA GLY A 226 -14.77 -23.47 28.43
C GLY A 226 -13.82 -23.91 29.54
N ASP A 227 -14.37 -24.62 30.53
CA ASP A 227 -13.63 -25.18 31.66
C ASP A 227 -13.05 -26.57 31.28
N PRO A 228 -11.71 -26.75 31.28
CA PRO A 228 -11.09 -28.04 30.95
C PRO A 228 -11.26 -29.11 32.05
N GLN A 229 -11.52 -28.70 33.31
CA GLN A 229 -11.65 -29.60 34.45
C GLN A 229 -13.10 -30.04 34.67
N GLN A 230 -13.99 -29.07 34.88
CA GLN A 230 -15.40 -29.35 35.19
C GLN A 230 -16.22 -29.59 33.92
N GLY A 231 -15.95 -28.81 32.87
CA GLY A 231 -16.80 -28.73 31.70
C GLY A 231 -18.19 -28.18 32.00
N ALA A 232 -19.06 -28.23 31.00
CA ALA A 232 -20.46 -27.85 31.15
C ALA A 232 -21.38 -28.70 30.28
N ARG A 233 -22.64 -28.77 30.70
CA ARG A 233 -23.72 -29.42 29.97
C ARG A 233 -24.17 -28.54 28.81
N ILE A 234 -24.55 -29.17 27.71
CA ILE A 234 -24.96 -28.47 26.49
C ILE A 234 -26.48 -28.24 26.53
N PRO A 235 -26.97 -27.00 26.62
CA PRO A 235 -28.40 -26.73 26.65
C PRO A 235 -29.03 -26.98 25.27
N VAL A 236 -30.24 -27.54 25.26
CA VAL A 236 -31.05 -27.77 24.07
C VAL A 236 -32.52 -27.50 24.37
N GLN A 237 -33.29 -27.07 23.38
CA GLN A 237 -34.75 -27.17 23.44
C GLN A 237 -35.16 -28.58 23.05
N ARG A 238 -35.96 -29.22 23.90
CA ARG A 238 -36.60 -30.51 23.60
C ARG A 238 -37.74 -30.32 22.59
N ALA A 239 -38.20 -31.42 22.01
CA ALA A 239 -39.31 -31.42 21.04
C ALA A 239 -40.64 -30.88 21.62
N ASP A 240 -40.80 -30.93 22.95
CA ASP A 240 -41.94 -30.38 23.68
C ASP A 240 -41.78 -28.88 24.03
N GLY A 241 -40.70 -28.22 23.58
CA GLY A 241 -40.40 -26.83 23.85
C GLY A 241 -39.78 -26.57 25.23
N THR A 242 -39.58 -27.60 26.06
CA THR A 242 -38.96 -27.44 27.38
C THR A 242 -37.45 -27.29 27.28
N PRO A 243 -36.82 -26.48 28.17
CA PRO A 243 -35.37 -26.46 28.28
C PRO A 243 -34.87 -27.80 28.83
N GLY A 244 -33.81 -28.31 28.22
CA GLY A 244 -33.13 -29.52 28.65
C GLY A 244 -31.65 -29.48 28.29
N PHE A 245 -30.98 -30.60 28.53
CA PHE A 245 -29.59 -30.82 28.13
C PHE A 245 -29.51 -31.89 27.06
N LEU A 246 -28.50 -31.77 26.20
CA LEU A 246 -28.21 -32.76 25.18
C LEU A 246 -27.92 -34.11 25.86
N THR A 247 -28.60 -35.17 25.42
CA THR A 247 -28.37 -36.52 25.90
C THR A 247 -27.87 -37.43 24.79
N TYR A 248 -26.97 -38.35 25.14
CA TYR A 248 -26.50 -39.44 24.29
C TYR A 248 -26.61 -40.74 25.09
N GLU A 249 -27.26 -41.76 24.52
CA GLU A 249 -27.50 -43.05 25.19
C GLU A 249 -28.16 -42.92 26.59
N GLY A 250 -29.01 -41.91 26.77
CA GLY A 250 -29.73 -41.67 28.02
C GLY A 250 -28.93 -40.92 29.09
N GLN A 251 -27.67 -40.53 28.83
CA GLN A 251 -26.84 -39.72 29.72
C GLN A 251 -26.66 -38.30 29.18
N GLU A 252 -26.59 -37.31 30.07
CA GLU A 252 -26.31 -35.92 29.67
C GLU A 252 -24.87 -35.77 29.18
N VAL A 253 -24.70 -35.08 28.06
CA VAL A 253 -23.39 -34.83 27.45
C VAL A 253 -22.72 -33.66 28.16
N TRP A 254 -21.49 -33.90 28.61
CA TRP A 254 -20.60 -32.89 29.18
C TRP A 254 -19.51 -32.56 28.17
N SER A 255 -19.37 -31.27 27.86
CA SER A 255 -18.29 -30.77 27.02
C SER A 255 -17.20 -30.10 27.86
N ARG A 256 -15.95 -30.40 27.55
CA ARG A 256 -14.76 -29.90 28.26
C ARG A 256 -13.78 -29.32 27.25
N ALA A 257 -13.10 -28.25 27.65
CA ALA A 257 -12.11 -27.65 26.79
C ALA A 257 -10.85 -28.55 26.65
N ASP A 258 -10.44 -28.89 25.43
CA ASP A 258 -9.16 -29.56 25.14
C ASP A 258 -8.08 -28.51 24.82
N GLU A 259 -7.50 -27.96 25.88
CA GLU A 259 -6.41 -26.99 25.75
C GLU A 259 -5.12 -27.62 25.27
N ALA A 260 -4.90 -28.91 25.53
CA ALA A 260 -3.68 -29.59 25.12
C ALA A 260 -3.59 -29.65 23.60
N LEU A 261 -4.70 -29.91 22.91
CA LEU A 261 -4.75 -29.84 21.45
C LEU A 261 -4.47 -28.43 20.94
N LEU A 262 -5.14 -27.41 21.49
CA LEU A 262 -4.98 -26.03 21.04
C LEU A 262 -3.55 -25.51 21.24
N GLN A 263 -2.93 -25.83 22.39
CA GLN A 263 -1.53 -25.51 22.65
C GLN A 263 -0.58 -26.17 21.64
N ARG A 264 -0.83 -27.43 21.26
CA ARG A 264 -0.02 -28.11 20.23
C ARG A 264 -0.15 -27.44 18.86
N ILE A 265 -1.36 -27.05 18.46
CA ILE A 265 -1.61 -26.35 17.18
C ILE A 265 -0.85 -25.01 17.16
N ALA A 266 -0.98 -24.21 18.22
CA ALA A 266 -0.28 -22.93 18.33
C ALA A 266 1.24 -23.12 18.32
N ALA A 267 1.77 -24.05 19.10
CA ALA A 267 3.20 -24.33 19.19
C ALA A 267 3.78 -24.81 17.84
N THR A 268 3.06 -25.67 17.11
CA THR A 268 3.50 -26.21 15.82
C THR A 268 3.69 -25.11 14.77
N THR A 269 2.88 -24.06 14.83
CA THR A 269 2.91 -22.96 13.84
C THR A 269 3.67 -21.73 14.31
N GLY A 270 4.23 -21.75 15.53
CA GLY A 270 4.84 -20.56 16.14
C GLY A 270 3.84 -19.44 16.42
N GLY A 271 2.56 -19.80 16.63
CA GLY A 271 1.51 -18.90 17.08
C GLY A 271 1.41 -18.83 18.60
N VAL A 272 0.27 -18.36 19.11
CA VAL A 272 0.04 -18.15 20.54
C VAL A 272 -1.26 -18.85 20.97
N PHE A 273 -1.25 -19.41 22.17
CA PHE A 273 -2.43 -19.97 22.82
C PHE A 273 -2.97 -18.98 23.86
N LEU A 274 -4.26 -18.70 23.82
CA LEU A 274 -4.97 -17.82 24.75
C LEU A 274 -6.18 -18.55 25.33
N ARG A 275 -6.52 -18.25 26.59
CA ARG A 275 -7.73 -18.76 27.26
C ARG A 275 -8.73 -17.62 27.43
N ALA A 276 -9.95 -17.78 26.93
CA ALA A 276 -10.96 -16.73 26.91
C ALA A 276 -11.66 -16.45 28.26
N GLY A 277 -11.28 -17.13 29.34
CA GLY A 277 -11.98 -17.11 30.64
C GLY A 277 -11.31 -16.33 31.77
N GLY A 278 -10.12 -15.74 31.58
CA GLY A 278 -9.34 -15.13 32.65
C GLY A 278 -9.18 -13.61 32.54
N GLY A 279 -10.13 -12.83 33.05
CA GLY A 279 -9.96 -11.38 33.31
C GLY A 279 -9.65 -10.48 32.10
N GLU A 280 -9.55 -9.18 32.35
CA GLU A 280 -9.54 -8.07 31.36
C GLU A 280 -8.38 -8.06 30.34
N THR A 281 -7.47 -9.04 30.32
CA THR A 281 -6.30 -9.05 29.43
C THR A 281 -6.17 -10.37 28.65
N LEU A 282 -7.21 -10.71 27.88
CA LEU A 282 -7.15 -11.82 26.90
C LEU A 282 -5.97 -11.66 25.93
N PHE A 283 -5.68 -10.41 25.56
CA PHE A 283 -4.79 -10.04 24.48
C PHE A 283 -3.59 -9.27 25.03
N GLY A 284 -2.85 -9.93 25.91
CA GLY A 284 -1.61 -9.40 26.48
C GLY A 284 -0.49 -9.20 25.44
N PRO A 285 0.75 -8.92 25.88
CA PRO A 285 1.87 -8.56 25.00
C PRO A 285 2.17 -9.61 23.91
N ALA A 286 1.91 -10.89 24.16
CA ALA A 286 2.10 -11.96 23.19
C ALA A 286 1.22 -11.82 21.93
N TRP A 287 -0.01 -11.31 22.09
CA TRP A 287 -0.89 -11.02 20.96
C TRP A 287 -0.33 -9.87 20.11
N ALA A 288 0.03 -8.76 20.76
CA ALA A 288 0.58 -7.58 20.09
C ALA A 288 1.88 -7.91 19.34
N GLU A 289 2.76 -8.71 19.95
CA GLU A 289 4.00 -9.17 19.33
C GLU A 289 3.75 -10.03 18.09
N LEU A 290 2.76 -10.94 18.14
CA LEU A 290 2.39 -11.76 16.99
C LEU A 290 1.98 -10.88 15.80
N PHE A 291 1.04 -9.95 15.99
CA PHE A 291 0.53 -9.10 14.91
C PHE A 291 1.56 -8.10 14.40
N ASP A 292 2.36 -7.50 15.28
CA ASP A 292 3.47 -6.65 14.87
C ASP A 292 4.51 -7.43 14.04
N SER A 293 4.77 -8.70 14.40
CA SER A 293 5.67 -9.55 13.63
C SER A 293 5.12 -9.93 12.24
N LEU A 294 3.81 -10.07 12.08
CA LEU A 294 3.14 -10.32 10.79
C LEU A 294 3.23 -9.06 9.91
N ALA A 295 2.90 -7.89 10.46
CA ALA A 295 2.97 -6.62 9.75
C ALA A 295 4.41 -6.30 9.27
N ARG A 296 5.44 -6.58 10.09
CA ARG A 296 6.84 -6.38 9.70
C ARG A 296 7.32 -7.31 8.59
N ARG A 297 6.68 -8.46 8.38
CA ARG A 297 7.06 -9.42 7.33
C ARG A 297 6.44 -9.04 5.98
N ASP A 298 5.17 -8.64 5.97
CA ASP A 298 4.49 -8.13 4.77
C ASP A 298 5.21 -6.92 4.15
N LEU A 299 5.60 -5.95 4.99
CA LEU A 299 6.32 -4.75 4.56
C LEU A 299 7.68 -5.04 3.89
N ARG A 300 8.33 -6.17 4.21
CA ARG A 300 9.59 -6.55 3.55
C ARG A 300 9.35 -7.08 2.14
N GLN A 301 8.20 -7.68 1.89
CA GLN A 301 7.87 -8.31 0.62
C GLN A 301 7.35 -7.29 -0.40
N GLN A 302 6.65 -6.23 0.03
CA GLN A 302 6.16 -5.15 -0.83
C GLN A 302 7.13 -3.96 -0.97
N ARG A 303 8.37 -4.21 -1.43
CA ARG A 303 9.29 -3.12 -1.80
C ARG A 303 9.11 -2.75 -3.27
N ARG A 304 8.34 -1.71 -3.56
CA ARG A 304 8.29 -1.12 -4.90
C ARG A 304 9.31 0.03 -4.98
N ILE A 305 10.23 -0.05 -5.94
CA ILE A 305 11.16 1.04 -6.22
C ILE A 305 10.38 2.17 -6.90
N ILE A 306 10.20 3.29 -6.22
CA ILE A 306 9.71 4.53 -6.84
C ILE A 306 10.95 5.36 -7.22
N TYR A 307 11.03 5.75 -8.48
CA TYR A 307 12.08 6.68 -8.94
C TYR A 307 11.59 8.11 -8.77
N ALA A 308 12.40 8.96 -8.11
CA ALA A 308 12.07 10.37 -7.94
C ALA A 308 12.15 11.13 -9.26
N ASP A 309 11.17 12.00 -9.51
CA ASP A 309 11.14 12.92 -10.63
C ASP A 309 12.16 14.05 -10.44
N GLN A 310 13.14 14.18 -11.34
CA GLN A 310 14.21 15.19 -11.25
C GLN A 310 14.12 16.28 -12.32
N PHE A 311 12.97 16.41 -12.99
CA PHE A 311 12.77 17.36 -14.10
C PHE A 311 12.97 18.83 -13.67
N GLN A 312 12.82 19.15 -12.38
CA GLN A 312 12.90 20.50 -11.84
C GLN A 312 14.25 21.18 -12.12
N TRP A 313 15.36 20.43 -12.00
CA TRP A 313 16.69 20.95 -12.28
C TRP A 313 16.88 21.32 -13.75
N PHE A 314 16.40 20.47 -14.66
CA PHE A 314 16.46 20.71 -16.10
C PHE A 314 15.53 21.86 -16.52
N ALA A 315 14.32 21.92 -15.96
CA ALA A 315 13.37 23.00 -16.21
C ALA A 315 13.92 24.36 -15.71
N GLY A 316 14.45 24.39 -14.49
CA GLY A 316 15.04 25.58 -13.88
C GLY A 316 16.26 26.08 -14.65
N ALA A 317 17.19 25.19 -15.01
CA ALA A 317 18.36 25.56 -15.80
C ALA A 317 17.99 26.06 -17.21
N GLY A 318 17.02 25.41 -17.87
CA GLY A 318 16.52 25.82 -19.17
C GLY A 318 15.86 27.21 -19.14
N LEU A 319 15.00 27.45 -18.15
CA LEU A 319 14.32 28.75 -17.97
C LEU A 319 15.33 29.86 -17.65
N LEU A 320 16.31 29.59 -16.79
CA LEU A 320 17.36 30.54 -16.43
C LEU A 320 18.18 30.96 -17.66
N LEU A 321 18.56 30.02 -18.53
CA LEU A 321 19.31 30.33 -19.75
C LEU A 321 18.50 31.22 -20.71
N LEU A 322 17.19 30.97 -20.85
CA LEU A 322 16.32 31.81 -21.68
C LEU A 322 16.14 33.21 -21.10
N LEU A 323 16.04 33.34 -19.77
CA LEU A 323 16.00 34.62 -19.08
C LEU A 323 17.31 35.41 -19.26
N LEU A 324 18.46 34.74 -19.14
CA LEU A 324 19.76 35.37 -19.36
C LEU A 324 19.93 35.84 -20.82
N ASP A 325 19.44 35.07 -21.80
CA ASP A 325 19.42 35.56 -23.19
C ASP A 325 18.55 36.81 -23.35
N ALA A 326 17.36 36.81 -22.76
CA ALA A 326 16.43 37.95 -22.82
C ALA A 326 17.03 39.23 -22.21
N LEU A 327 17.82 39.11 -21.14
CA LEU A 327 18.47 40.23 -20.46
C LEU A 327 19.75 40.71 -21.17
N MET A 328 20.44 39.86 -21.93
CA MET A 328 21.68 40.26 -22.62
C MET A 328 21.39 41.16 -23.84
N PRO A 329 21.96 42.39 -23.90
CA PRO A 329 21.86 43.22 -25.09
C PRO A 329 22.60 42.58 -26.28
N ARG A 330 21.95 42.54 -27.45
CA ARG A 330 22.56 42.04 -28.70
C ARG A 330 23.62 42.98 -29.26
N TYR A 331 23.54 44.25 -28.91
CA TYR A 331 24.43 45.30 -29.39
C TYR A 331 25.33 45.79 -28.25
N PRO A 332 26.61 46.11 -28.52
CA PRO A 332 27.44 46.79 -27.54
C PRO A 332 26.78 48.13 -27.12
N PRO A 333 26.93 48.55 -25.85
CA PRO A 333 26.43 49.86 -25.42
C PRO A 333 27.05 50.95 -26.30
N ASN A 334 26.20 51.82 -26.85
CA ASN A 334 26.64 52.89 -27.74
C ASN A 334 27.33 53.99 -26.90
N HIS A 335 28.66 53.95 -26.80
CA HIS A 335 29.43 54.94 -26.04
C HIS A 335 29.58 56.30 -26.74
N SER A 336 28.98 56.54 -27.92
CA SER A 336 29.08 57.83 -28.63
C SER A 336 27.93 58.80 -28.29
N ARG A 337 27.68 59.06 -27.00
CA ARG A 337 26.99 60.28 -26.55
C ARG A 337 27.96 61.12 -25.73
N ALA A 338 28.75 61.96 -26.40
CA ALA A 338 29.20 63.28 -25.93
C ALA A 338 30.31 63.83 -26.84
N LYS A 339 29.93 64.47 -27.96
CA LYS A 339 30.63 65.68 -28.39
C LYS A 339 29.55 66.70 -28.74
N PRO A 340 29.34 67.77 -27.93
CA PRO A 340 28.47 68.85 -28.34
C PRO A 340 29.08 69.50 -29.60
N LEU A 341 28.25 69.70 -30.62
CA LEU A 341 28.58 70.50 -31.79
C LEU A 341 28.71 71.96 -31.34
N CYS A 342 29.88 72.37 -30.85
CA CYS A 342 30.25 73.78 -30.82
C CYS A 342 30.90 74.13 -32.16
N SER A 343 30.19 74.89 -32.99
CA SER A 343 30.77 75.60 -34.14
C SER A 343 31.64 76.77 -33.65
N PRO A 344 32.87 76.94 -34.15
CA PRO A 344 33.65 78.15 -33.93
C PRO A 344 33.60 79.04 -35.18
N SER A 345 32.76 80.06 -35.16
CA SER A 345 32.89 81.31 -35.94
C SER A 345 31.76 82.21 -35.45
N GLU A 346 32.00 83.38 -34.86
CA GLU A 346 32.45 84.55 -35.59
C GLU A 346 32.88 85.63 -34.56
N LYS A 347 34.18 85.94 -34.50
CA LYS A 347 34.72 87.13 -33.84
C LYS A 347 35.90 87.61 -34.69
N GLN A 348 35.92 88.92 -34.94
CA GLN A 348 36.79 89.75 -35.81
C GLN A 348 36.00 90.19 -37.06
N ARG A 349 35.72 91.47 -37.29
CA ARG A 349 36.43 92.69 -36.89
C ARG A 349 35.48 93.88 -36.89
#